data_AF-A0A7S2YAC0-F1
#
_entry.id   AF-A0A7S2YAC0-F1
#
_cell.length_a   1.000
_cell.length_b   1.000
_cell.length_c   1.000
_cell.angle_alpha   90.00
_cell.angle_beta   90.00
_cell.angle_gamma   90.00
#
_symmetry.space_group_name_H-M   'P 1'
#
loop_
_entity.id
_entity.type
_entity.pdbx_description
1 polymer ?
#
loop_
_entity_poly.entity_id
_entity_poly.type
_entity_poly.pdbx_seq_one_letter_code
_entity_poly.pdbx_strand_id
1 'polypeptide(L)'
;RRANGPVQNRYIPYFPVAARLSDSKNNQNQNATTTYFAIGLENGSLAHHWLQQCASLADVPTVFQQGMQQALLPLQQTCLEFQEATNQQFQRQNNQEDDSNPTTCAIQYVGMDTSLNPSLAPTGSVAGALEALPEVTEFGGPGSLAAAQAVTRAIQSLSDITTTGYCGLMLPLCEDARLAQLSESSSSFNIANLLSISAVCGVGVDTVPLPGNVSTQELQSLYLDVGALAHRYNKSLSCRVFPLVGKQVGEWTPFEDSPHMMNAKIMSLSSRP
;
A
#
# COMPACT_ATOMS: atom_id res chain seq x y z
N ARG A 1 24.15 28.17 2.56
CA ARG A 1 24.17 28.73 1.19
C ARG A 1 22.75 28.59 0.62
N ARG A 2 22.27 29.64 -0.06
CA ARG A 2 20.86 30.00 -0.30
C ARG A 2 19.96 28.86 -0.80
N ALA A 3 18.80 28.74 -0.16
CA ALA A 3 17.59 28.13 -0.69
C ALA A 3 17.02 29.01 -1.83
N ASN A 4 16.62 28.39 -2.93
CA ASN A 4 15.61 28.85 -3.89
C ASN A 4 15.44 27.79 -4.99
N GLY A 5 14.47 26.91 -4.80
CA GLY A 5 13.87 26.05 -5.82
C GLY A 5 12.39 25.86 -5.45
N PRO A 6 11.47 25.71 -6.42
CA PRO A 6 10.06 25.61 -6.08
C PRO A 6 9.84 24.29 -5.35
N VAL A 7 9.43 24.37 -4.08
CA VAL A 7 8.96 23.21 -3.32
C VAL A 7 7.60 22.85 -3.91
N GLN A 8 7.62 21.97 -4.91
CA GLN A 8 6.42 21.40 -5.51
C GLN A 8 5.79 20.50 -4.43
N ASN A 9 4.71 20.97 -3.81
CA ASN A 9 3.93 20.27 -2.79
C ASN A 9 3.60 18.84 -3.25
N ARG A 10 4.36 17.86 -2.76
CA ARG A 10 4.04 16.43 -2.86
C ARG A 10 3.09 16.09 -1.73
N TYR A 11 1.79 16.28 -1.97
CA TYR A 11 0.75 15.76 -1.11
C TYR A 11 0.53 14.28 -1.45
N ILE A 12 0.59 13.42 -0.43
CA ILE A 12 0.22 12.00 -0.51
C ILE A 12 -0.84 11.78 0.56
N PRO A 13 -2.08 11.47 0.15
CA PRO A 13 -2.95 10.62 0.96
C PRO A 13 -3.40 9.37 0.18
N TYR A 14 -3.46 8.28 0.97
CA TYR A 14 -4.23 7.04 0.87
C TYR A 14 -4.77 6.61 -0.51
N PHE A 15 -4.36 5.40 -0.95
CA PHE A 15 -4.28 4.92 -2.34
C PHE A 15 -3.21 5.65 -3.16
N PRO A 16 -2.05 5.04 -3.47
CA PRO A 16 -1.10 5.69 -4.35
C PRO A 16 -1.66 5.61 -5.78
N VAL A 17 -2.26 6.71 -6.23
CA VAL A 17 -2.57 7.13 -7.62
C VAL A 17 -3.99 7.71 -7.66
N ALA A 18 -4.14 8.94 -7.15
CA ALA A 18 -5.29 9.79 -7.49
C ALA A 18 -4.94 11.27 -7.69
N ALA A 19 -3.68 11.68 -7.46
CA ALA A 19 -3.26 13.06 -7.68
C ALA A 19 -2.18 13.12 -8.76
N ARG A 20 -2.59 13.43 -10.00
CA ARG A 20 -1.66 14.01 -10.98
C ARG A 20 -1.52 15.50 -10.66
N LEU A 21 -0.28 15.96 -10.49
CA LEU A 21 0.04 17.38 -10.57
C LEU A 21 -0.41 17.88 -11.95
N SER A 22 -1.20 18.97 -12.00
CA SER A 22 -1.55 19.59 -13.27
C SER A 22 -0.29 19.82 -14.11
N ASP A 23 -0.34 19.47 -15.39
CA ASP A 23 0.72 19.77 -16.36
C ASP A 23 0.81 21.29 -16.52
N SER A 24 1.49 21.96 -15.59
CA SER A 24 1.81 23.39 -15.68
C SER A 24 2.73 23.74 -16.84
N LYS A 25 3.13 22.75 -17.68
CA LYS A 25 4.05 22.92 -18.81
C LYS A 25 3.45 22.71 -20.20
N ASN A 26 2.19 22.28 -20.34
CA ASN A 26 1.56 22.07 -21.66
C ASN A 26 0.29 22.92 -21.86
N ASN A 27 0.42 24.24 -21.71
CA ASN A 27 -0.58 25.21 -22.19
C ASN A 27 -0.47 25.45 -23.71
N GLN A 28 -0.28 24.38 -24.51
CA GLN A 28 -0.17 24.52 -25.97
C GLN A 28 -1.30 23.83 -26.76
N ASN A 29 -2.18 23.05 -26.13
CA ASN A 29 -3.40 22.56 -26.77
C ASN A 29 -4.54 22.53 -25.76
N GLN A 30 -5.39 23.55 -25.75
CA GLN A 30 -6.55 23.65 -24.85
C GLN A 30 -7.66 22.61 -25.16
N ASN A 31 -7.54 21.86 -26.26
CA ASN A 31 -8.55 20.91 -26.75
C ASN A 31 -8.12 19.43 -26.65
N ALA A 32 -7.06 19.10 -25.93
CA ALA A 32 -6.60 17.71 -25.76
C ALA A 32 -6.71 17.29 -24.30
N THR A 33 -7.51 16.26 -24.03
CA THR A 33 -7.76 15.76 -22.68
C THR A 33 -7.37 14.28 -22.60
N THR A 34 -6.36 13.96 -21.79
CA THR A 34 -5.98 12.58 -21.51
C THR A 34 -6.36 12.21 -20.08
N THR A 35 -7.19 11.18 -19.95
CA THR A 35 -7.54 10.56 -18.68
C THR A 35 -6.54 9.45 -18.37
N TYR A 36 -5.96 9.46 -17.18
CA TYR A 36 -5.03 8.43 -16.75
C TYR A 36 -5.72 7.52 -15.74
N PHE A 37 -5.43 6.22 -15.80
CA PHE A 37 -5.94 5.26 -14.83
C PHE A 37 -4.87 4.27 -14.41
N ALA A 38 -4.97 3.84 -13.16
CA ALA A 38 -4.19 2.76 -12.57
C ALA A 38 -5.15 1.81 -11.85
N ILE A 39 -4.66 0.62 -11.52
CA ILE A 39 -5.39 -0.34 -10.71
C ILE A 39 -4.61 -0.68 -9.43
N GLY A 40 -5.31 -0.94 -8.34
CA GLY A 40 -4.77 -1.55 -7.13
C GLY A 40 -5.49 -2.86 -6.86
N LEU A 41 -4.84 -3.78 -6.17
CA LEU A 41 -5.36 -5.12 -5.93
C LEU A 41 -5.47 -5.43 -4.44
N GLU A 42 -6.53 -6.15 -4.06
CA GLU A 42 -6.54 -6.97 -2.85
C GLU A 42 -6.02 -8.37 -3.22
N ASN A 43 -4.82 -8.69 -2.77
CA ASN A 43 -4.06 -9.85 -3.26
C ASN A 43 -3.40 -10.66 -2.14
N GLY A 44 -3.77 -10.44 -0.86
CA GLY A 44 -3.24 -11.19 0.28
C GLY A 44 -3.39 -12.72 0.14
N SER A 45 -4.54 -13.21 -0.32
CA SER A 45 -4.75 -14.65 -0.59
C SER A 45 -3.84 -15.21 -1.67
N LEU A 46 -3.57 -14.43 -2.72
CA LEU A 46 -2.62 -14.82 -3.77
C LEU A 46 -1.20 -14.86 -3.22
N ALA A 47 -0.83 -13.90 -2.38
CA ALA A 47 0.47 -13.89 -1.74
C ALA A 47 0.66 -15.10 -0.82
N HIS A 48 -0.33 -15.41 0.03
CA HIS A 48 -0.31 -16.59 0.88
C HIS A 48 -0.15 -17.87 0.05
N HIS A 49 -0.87 -17.99 -1.08
CA HIS A 49 -0.81 -19.15 -1.96
C HIS A 49 0.61 -19.43 -2.50
N TRP A 50 1.38 -18.40 -2.82
CA TRP A 50 2.73 -18.55 -3.35
C TRP A 50 3.79 -18.64 -2.25
N LEU A 51 3.64 -17.91 -1.14
CA LEU A 51 4.59 -17.95 -0.03
C LEU A 51 4.57 -19.31 0.69
N GLN A 52 3.42 -19.97 0.82
CA GLN A 52 3.36 -21.33 1.38
C GLN A 52 4.11 -22.39 0.53
N GLN A 53 4.43 -22.09 -0.73
CA GLN A 53 5.19 -22.98 -1.61
C GLN A 53 6.70 -22.76 -1.51
N CYS A 54 7.14 -21.71 -0.81
CA CYS A 54 8.54 -21.44 -0.56
C CYS A 54 9.03 -22.33 0.60
N ALA A 55 10.10 -23.10 0.37
CA ALA A 55 10.74 -23.89 1.43
C ALA A 55 11.66 -23.03 2.31
N SER A 56 12.02 -21.83 1.84
CA SER A 56 12.78 -20.83 2.57
C SER A 56 12.62 -19.43 1.95
N LEU A 57 13.15 -18.42 2.62
CA LEU A 57 13.30 -17.07 2.06
C LEU A 57 14.08 -17.02 0.75
N ALA A 58 14.96 -18.00 0.49
CA ALA A 58 15.74 -18.06 -0.74
C ALA A 58 14.87 -18.36 -1.97
N ASP A 59 13.67 -18.92 -1.78
CA ASP A 59 12.74 -19.26 -2.85
C ASP A 59 11.83 -18.09 -3.25
N VAL A 60 11.77 -17.02 -2.44
CA VAL A 60 10.91 -15.86 -2.71
C VAL A 60 11.18 -15.22 -4.10
N PRO A 61 12.44 -15.00 -4.54
CA PRO A 61 12.73 -14.44 -5.86
C PRO A 61 12.40 -15.36 -7.04
N THR A 62 12.14 -16.65 -6.81
CA THR A 62 11.87 -17.61 -7.89
C THR A 62 10.45 -18.12 -7.85
N VAL A 63 10.00 -18.67 -6.72
CA VAL A 63 8.64 -19.22 -6.56
C VAL A 63 7.62 -18.10 -6.45
N PHE A 64 7.76 -17.23 -5.44
CA PHE A 64 6.78 -16.19 -5.19
C PHE A 64 6.76 -15.14 -6.30
N GLN A 65 7.93 -14.63 -6.71
CA GLN A 65 8.01 -13.60 -7.76
C GLN A 65 7.41 -14.07 -9.08
N GLN A 66 7.78 -15.26 -9.58
CA GLN A 66 7.29 -15.76 -10.86
C GLN A 66 5.79 -16.06 -10.80
N GLY A 67 5.32 -16.65 -9.69
CA GLY A 67 3.91 -16.91 -9.46
C GLY A 67 3.07 -15.62 -9.45
N MET A 68 3.55 -14.57 -8.78
CA MET A 68 2.92 -13.25 -8.82
C MET A 68 2.92 -12.66 -10.24
N GLN A 69 4.06 -12.70 -10.94
CA GLN A 69 4.16 -12.19 -12.31
C GLN A 69 3.16 -12.89 -13.25
N GLN A 70 3.09 -14.22 -13.20
CA GLN A 70 2.15 -15.00 -14.00
C GLN A 70 0.69 -14.64 -13.70
N ALA A 71 0.36 -14.41 -12.43
CA ALA A 71 -1.00 -14.04 -12.03
C ALA A 71 -1.39 -12.61 -12.43
N LEU A 72 -0.43 -11.68 -12.50
CA LEU A 72 -0.68 -10.27 -12.80
C LEU A 72 -0.70 -9.95 -14.30
N LEU A 73 -0.02 -10.73 -15.13
CA LEU A 73 0.05 -10.52 -16.58
C LEU A 73 -1.34 -10.41 -17.26
N PRO A 74 -2.31 -11.31 -16.99
CA PRO A 74 -3.64 -11.19 -17.59
C PRO A 74 -4.35 -9.89 -17.23
N LEU A 75 -4.20 -9.40 -15.99
CA LEU A 75 -4.82 -8.16 -15.53
C LEU A 75 -4.26 -6.94 -16.26
N GLN A 76 -2.94 -6.90 -16.44
CA GLN A 76 -2.31 -5.86 -17.24
C GLN A 76 -2.81 -5.90 -18.69
N GLN A 77 -2.88 -7.10 -19.29
CA GLN A 77 -3.34 -7.25 -20.66
C GLN A 77 -4.77 -6.72 -20.84
N THR A 78 -5.67 -7.01 -19.89
CA THR A 78 -7.02 -6.43 -19.87
C THR A 78 -7.00 -4.89 -19.80
N CYS A 79 -6.10 -4.29 -19.01
CA CYS A 79 -5.98 -2.83 -18.93
C CYS A 79 -5.51 -2.22 -20.27
N LEU A 80 -4.55 -2.86 -20.93
CA LEU A 80 -4.03 -2.41 -22.22
C LEU A 80 -5.08 -2.54 -23.33
N GLU A 81 -5.82 -3.65 -23.36
CA GLU A 81 -6.93 -3.87 -24.29
C GLU A 81 -8.06 -2.86 -24.07
N PHE A 82 -8.40 -2.58 -22.81
CA PHE A 82 -9.38 -1.56 -22.46
C PHE A 82 -8.94 -0.18 -22.97
N GLN A 83 -7.69 0.20 -22.71
CA GLN A 83 -7.12 1.45 -23.22
C GLN A 83 -7.24 1.54 -24.74
N GLU A 84 -6.83 0.49 -25.46
CA GLU A 84 -6.84 0.47 -26.92
C GLU A 84 -8.28 0.59 -27.46
N ALA A 85 -9.20 -0.23 -26.95
CA ALA A 85 -10.60 -0.23 -27.39
C ALA A 85 -11.27 1.14 -27.16
N THR A 86 -11.05 1.74 -25.98
CA THR A 86 -11.60 3.07 -25.66
C THR A 86 -11.01 4.17 -26.54
N ASN A 87 -9.70 4.16 -26.80
CA ASN A 87 -9.06 5.13 -27.67
C ASN A 87 -9.52 5.00 -29.13
N GLN A 88 -9.71 3.77 -29.63
CA GLN A 88 -10.30 3.55 -30.96
C GLN A 88 -11.73 4.09 -31.04
N GLN A 89 -12.52 3.96 -29.98
CA GLN A 89 -13.87 4.50 -29.93
C GLN A 89 -13.87 6.03 -29.99
N PHE A 90 -13.01 6.71 -29.23
CA PHE A 90 -12.87 8.17 -29.30
C PHE A 90 -12.47 8.65 -30.71
N GLN A 91 -11.54 7.94 -31.37
CA GLN A 91 -11.14 8.27 -32.74
C GLN A 91 -12.30 8.14 -33.74
N ARG A 92 -13.14 7.11 -33.60
CA ARG A 92 -14.31 6.93 -34.48
C ARG A 92 -15.36 8.03 -34.30
N GLN A 93 -15.61 8.44 -33.05
CA GLN A 93 -16.54 9.53 -32.74
C GLN A 93 -16.06 10.86 -33.33
N ASN A 94 -14.78 11.19 -33.14
CA ASN A 94 -14.19 12.41 -33.69
C ASN A 94 -14.19 12.48 -35.22
N ASN A 95 -14.15 11.34 -35.92
CA ASN A 95 -14.21 11.29 -37.38
C ASN A 95 -15.63 11.42 -37.95
N GLN A 96 -16.68 11.35 -37.11
CA GLN A 96 -18.07 11.43 -37.53
C GLN A 96 -18.71 12.79 -37.25
N GLU A 97 -18.10 13.63 -36.41
CA GLU A 97 -18.57 14.98 -36.10
C GLU A 97 -17.92 16.00 -37.05
N ASP A 98 -18.76 16.77 -37.75
CA ASP A 98 -18.35 17.92 -38.57
C ASP A 98 -18.01 19.08 -37.64
N ASP A 99 -16.80 19.07 -37.05
CA ASP A 99 -16.49 20.01 -35.97
C ASP A 99 -15.28 20.90 -36.22
N SER A 100 -15.58 22.20 -36.25
CA SER A 100 -14.68 23.35 -36.30
C SER A 100 -13.69 23.46 -35.12
N ASN A 101 -13.77 22.56 -34.13
CA ASN A 101 -12.89 22.53 -32.97
C ASN A 101 -12.69 21.10 -32.40
N PRO A 102 -11.81 20.25 -32.97
CA PRO A 102 -11.69 18.85 -32.57
C PRO A 102 -11.18 18.72 -31.12
N THR A 103 -12.01 18.16 -30.23
CA THR A 103 -11.58 17.78 -28.89
C THR A 103 -10.98 16.38 -28.95
N THR A 104 -9.69 16.26 -28.63
CA THR A 104 -9.00 14.96 -28.62
C THR A 104 -9.09 14.36 -27.22
N CYS A 105 -9.90 13.31 -27.07
CA CYS A 105 -9.99 12.55 -25.82
C CYS A 105 -9.15 11.28 -25.93
N ALA A 106 -8.38 10.97 -24.89
CA ALA A 106 -7.63 9.73 -24.78
C ALA A 106 -7.68 9.19 -23.36
N ILE A 107 -7.54 7.88 -23.22
CA ILE A 107 -7.27 7.21 -21.95
C ILE A 107 -5.88 6.58 -21.97
N GLN A 108 -5.19 6.57 -20.83
CA GLN A 108 -3.87 5.97 -20.67
C GLN A 108 -3.77 5.18 -19.35
N TYR A 109 -3.40 3.91 -19.46
CA TYR A 109 -2.99 3.05 -18.36
C TYR A 109 -1.60 3.46 -17.88
N VAL A 110 -1.47 3.74 -16.59
CA VAL A 110 -0.19 4.14 -15.98
C VAL A 110 0.42 3.06 -15.08
N GLY A 111 -0.21 1.90 -15.02
CA GLY A 111 0.30 0.75 -14.28
C GLY A 111 -0.61 0.29 -13.14
N MET A 112 -0.09 -0.66 -12.40
CA MET A 112 -0.75 -1.29 -11.25
C MET A 112 0.09 -1.09 -9.99
N ASP A 113 -0.57 -0.75 -8.87
CA ASP A 113 0.06 -0.89 -7.57
C ASP A 113 0.05 -2.36 -7.17
N THR A 114 1.22 -2.99 -7.27
CA THR A 114 1.42 -4.41 -6.98
C THR A 114 1.65 -4.68 -5.51
N SER A 115 1.45 -3.68 -4.64
CA SER A 115 1.55 -3.86 -3.19
C SER A 115 0.72 -5.04 -2.71
N LEU A 116 1.24 -5.78 -1.73
CA LEU A 116 0.42 -6.76 -1.03
C LEU A 116 -0.56 -6.03 -0.14
N ASN A 117 -1.85 -6.18 -0.43
CA ASN A 117 -2.92 -5.58 0.35
C ASN A 117 -3.80 -6.68 0.93
N PRO A 118 -4.14 -6.62 2.23
CA PRO A 118 -4.99 -7.63 2.82
C PRO A 118 -6.39 -7.60 2.22
N SER A 119 -7.09 -8.73 2.34
CA SER A 119 -8.52 -8.83 2.10
C SER A 119 -9.20 -9.44 3.34
N LEU A 120 -10.51 -9.31 3.41
CA LEU A 120 -11.31 -9.92 4.49
C LEU A 120 -11.48 -11.44 4.34
N ALA A 121 -10.88 -12.06 3.32
CA ALA A 121 -10.91 -13.51 3.13
C ALA A 121 -10.09 -14.23 4.22
N PRO A 122 -10.37 -15.52 4.53
CA PRO A 122 -9.63 -16.26 5.56
C PRO A 122 -8.10 -16.33 5.34
N THR A 123 -7.65 -16.39 4.08
CA THR A 123 -6.22 -16.35 3.70
C THR A 123 -5.79 -14.97 3.21
N GLY A 124 -6.63 -13.95 3.41
CA GLY A 124 -6.44 -12.60 2.89
C GLY A 124 -5.42 -11.77 3.65
N SER A 125 -4.91 -12.24 4.78
CA SER A 125 -3.92 -11.51 5.58
C SER A 125 -2.54 -11.49 4.93
N VAL A 126 -1.90 -10.31 4.87
CA VAL A 126 -0.52 -10.13 4.43
C VAL A 126 0.44 -10.60 5.52
N ALA A 127 0.16 -10.30 6.79
CA ALA A 127 0.96 -10.81 7.90
C ALA A 127 0.93 -12.35 7.97
N GLY A 128 -0.24 -12.96 7.81
CA GLY A 128 -0.40 -14.40 7.72
C GLY A 128 0.19 -15.01 6.44
N ALA A 129 0.23 -14.27 5.33
CA ALA A 129 0.97 -14.69 4.14
C ALA A 129 2.48 -14.77 4.42
N LEU A 130 3.05 -13.82 5.17
CA LEU A 130 4.46 -13.84 5.56
C LEU A 130 4.78 -14.95 6.56
N GLU A 131 3.87 -15.27 7.48
CA GLU A 131 3.99 -16.42 8.39
C GLU A 131 3.94 -17.79 7.68
N ALA A 132 3.57 -17.83 6.39
CA ALA A 132 3.68 -19.06 5.60
C ALA A 132 5.14 -19.41 5.25
N LEU A 133 6.08 -18.46 5.40
CA LEU A 133 7.51 -18.71 5.23
C LEU A 133 8.09 -19.39 6.48
N PRO A 134 8.88 -20.47 6.33
CA PRO A 134 9.40 -21.23 7.47
C PRO A 134 10.23 -20.42 8.48
N GLU A 135 10.88 -19.34 8.04
CA GLU A 135 11.69 -18.46 8.90
C GLU A 135 10.86 -17.52 9.80
N VAL A 136 9.54 -17.43 9.58
CA VAL A 136 8.64 -16.53 10.31
C VAL A 136 7.70 -17.36 11.19
N THR A 137 8.05 -17.53 12.47
CA THR A 137 7.17 -18.23 13.43
C THR A 137 5.94 -17.41 13.80
N GLU A 138 6.13 -16.11 14.01
CA GLU A 138 5.07 -15.17 14.31
C GLU A 138 5.46 -13.79 13.76
N PHE A 139 4.54 -13.13 13.05
CA PHE A 139 4.80 -11.83 12.46
C PHE A 139 5.06 -10.77 13.54
N GLY A 140 6.10 -9.96 13.32
CA GLY A 140 6.64 -9.01 14.30
C GLY A 140 7.83 -9.55 15.09
N GLY A 141 8.01 -10.87 15.14
CA GLY A 141 9.19 -11.52 15.71
C GLY A 141 10.40 -11.60 14.75
N PRO A 142 11.51 -12.24 15.17
CA PRO A 142 12.65 -12.53 14.31
C PRO A 142 12.24 -13.18 12.99
N GLY A 143 12.95 -12.85 11.90
CA GLY A 143 12.61 -13.32 10.55
C GLY A 143 11.62 -12.41 9.81
N SER A 144 10.65 -11.80 10.51
CA SER A 144 9.61 -10.96 9.88
C SER A 144 10.16 -9.82 9.03
N LEU A 145 11.21 -9.14 9.52
CA LEU A 145 11.84 -8.03 8.78
C LEU A 145 12.53 -8.53 7.49
N ALA A 146 13.21 -9.67 7.55
CA ALA A 146 13.88 -10.27 6.39
C ALA A 146 12.85 -10.78 5.37
N ALA A 147 11.76 -11.40 5.83
CA ALA A 147 10.65 -11.82 5.00
C ALA A 147 9.98 -10.63 4.29
N ALA A 148 9.64 -9.59 5.05
CA ALA A 148 9.06 -8.37 4.50
C ALA A 148 9.96 -7.73 3.44
N GLN A 149 11.28 -7.69 3.69
CA GLN A 149 12.26 -7.19 2.72
C GLN A 149 12.29 -8.06 1.46
N ALA A 150 12.38 -9.39 1.61
CA ALA A 150 12.47 -10.32 0.48
C ALA A 150 11.25 -10.21 -0.44
N VAL A 151 10.04 -10.21 0.15
CA VAL A 151 8.77 -10.11 -0.58
C VAL A 151 8.61 -8.75 -1.23
N THR A 152 8.93 -7.66 -0.51
CA THR A 152 8.90 -6.30 -1.09
C THR A 152 9.82 -6.21 -2.31
N ARG A 153 11.05 -6.72 -2.21
CA ARG A 153 12.00 -6.73 -3.34
C ARG A 153 11.50 -7.56 -4.51
N ALA A 154 10.88 -8.72 -4.25
CA ALA A 154 10.31 -9.56 -5.31
C ALA A 154 9.21 -8.82 -6.09
N ILE A 155 8.29 -8.14 -5.40
CA ILE A 155 7.21 -7.37 -6.02
C ILE A 155 7.75 -6.16 -6.80
N GLN A 156 8.75 -5.47 -6.26
CA GLN A 156 9.39 -4.34 -6.92
C GLN A 156 10.23 -4.74 -8.14
N SER A 157 10.58 -6.02 -8.28
CA SER A 157 11.42 -6.53 -9.37
C SER A 157 10.65 -7.36 -10.41
N LEU A 158 9.31 -7.39 -10.34
CA LEU A 158 8.47 -8.01 -11.37
C LEU A 158 8.83 -7.44 -12.75
N SER A 159 9.31 -8.29 -13.65
CA SER A 159 9.55 -7.88 -15.04
C SER A 159 8.23 -7.88 -15.80
N ASP A 160 8.15 -7.07 -16.87
CA ASP A 160 7.02 -7.07 -17.80
C ASP A 160 5.66 -6.66 -17.22
N ILE A 161 5.63 -6.17 -15.97
CA ILE A 161 4.48 -5.52 -15.34
C ILE A 161 4.77 -4.02 -15.23
N THR A 162 3.86 -3.21 -15.73
CA THR A 162 3.84 -1.76 -15.60
C THR A 162 3.36 -1.43 -14.20
N THR A 163 4.29 -1.04 -13.34
CA THR A 163 4.00 -0.78 -11.93
C THR A 163 3.85 0.72 -11.65
N THR A 164 3.04 1.03 -10.65
CA THR A 164 2.89 2.39 -10.12
C THR A 164 2.62 2.32 -8.62
N GLY A 165 2.64 3.46 -7.93
CA GLY A 165 2.37 3.52 -6.51
C GLY A 165 3.47 2.91 -5.61
N TYR A 166 3.10 2.26 -4.51
CA TYR A 166 4.08 1.83 -3.49
C TYR A 166 4.82 0.55 -3.90
N CYS A 167 4.14 -0.41 -4.55
CA CYS A 167 4.69 -1.72 -4.90
C CYS A 167 5.39 -2.40 -3.71
N GLY A 168 4.75 -2.38 -2.53
CA GLY A 168 5.33 -2.85 -1.28
C GLY A 168 4.40 -3.79 -0.51
N LEU A 169 4.35 -3.62 0.79
CA LEU A 169 3.39 -4.31 1.67
C LEU A 169 2.53 -3.24 2.33
N MET A 170 1.21 -3.45 2.31
CA MET A 170 0.26 -2.75 3.15
C MET A 170 0.08 -3.58 4.43
N LEU A 171 0.33 -2.95 5.58
CA LEU A 171 0.16 -3.56 6.90
C LEU A 171 -0.86 -2.78 7.75
N PRO A 172 -2.10 -2.60 7.27
CA PRO A 172 -3.16 -1.95 8.02
C PRO A 172 -3.62 -2.88 9.16
N LEU A 173 -3.28 -2.53 10.40
CA LEU A 173 -3.60 -3.33 11.57
C LEU A 173 -5.09 -3.68 11.74
N CYS A 174 -6.01 -2.74 11.52
CA CYS A 174 -7.46 -2.99 11.58
C CYS A 174 -8.07 -3.50 10.26
N GLU A 175 -7.30 -3.72 9.20
CA GLU A 175 -7.84 -4.28 7.94
C GLU A 175 -7.20 -5.65 7.61
N ASP A 176 -6.13 -6.04 8.32
CA ASP A 176 -5.49 -7.34 8.25
C ASP A 176 -5.87 -8.23 9.45
N ALA A 177 -6.54 -9.34 9.17
CA ALA A 177 -7.04 -10.25 10.20
C ALA A 177 -5.96 -10.79 11.15
N ARG A 178 -4.75 -11.05 10.65
CA ARG A 178 -3.67 -11.59 11.49
C ARG A 178 -3.02 -10.48 12.31
N LEU A 179 -2.86 -9.27 11.77
CA LEU A 179 -2.37 -8.13 12.56
C LEU A 179 -3.35 -7.79 13.71
N ALA A 180 -4.65 -7.84 13.44
CA ALA A 180 -5.68 -7.67 14.45
C ALA A 180 -5.57 -8.72 15.57
N GLN A 181 -5.37 -9.99 15.24
CA GLN A 181 -5.13 -11.06 16.23
C GLN A 181 -3.83 -10.84 17.02
N LEU A 182 -2.75 -10.45 16.34
CA LEU A 182 -1.45 -10.20 16.98
C LEU A 182 -1.51 -9.05 17.99
N SER A 183 -2.39 -8.08 17.77
CA SER A 183 -2.60 -6.98 18.73
C SER A 183 -3.11 -7.46 20.10
N GLU A 184 -3.72 -8.65 20.19
CA GLU A 184 -4.15 -9.26 21.46
C GLU A 184 -2.96 -9.62 22.36
N SER A 185 -1.87 -10.06 21.74
CA SER A 185 -0.63 -10.47 22.40
C SER A 185 0.30 -9.28 22.57
N SER A 186 -0.12 -8.26 23.32
CA SER A 186 0.54 -6.95 23.44
C SER A 186 2.04 -6.98 23.82
N SER A 187 2.58 -8.12 24.26
CA SER A 187 4.00 -8.33 24.52
C SER A 187 4.84 -8.68 23.27
N SER A 188 4.28 -9.29 22.23
CA SER A 188 5.03 -9.72 21.02
C SER A 188 4.89 -8.78 19.84
N PHE A 189 3.74 -8.09 19.70
CA PHE A 189 3.46 -7.19 18.58
C PHE A 189 2.98 -5.80 19.02
N ASN A 190 3.70 -4.76 18.62
CA ASN A 190 3.42 -3.37 18.94
C ASN A 190 3.75 -2.42 17.78
N ILE A 191 3.51 -1.12 17.98
CA ILE A 191 3.72 -0.08 16.98
C ILE A 191 5.19 0.01 16.53
N ALA A 192 6.15 -0.28 17.41
CA ALA A 192 7.57 -0.30 17.05
C ALA A 192 7.91 -1.45 16.09
N ASN A 193 7.19 -2.58 16.15
CA ASN A 193 7.33 -3.65 15.16
C ASN A 193 6.87 -3.18 13.78
N LEU A 194 5.68 -2.55 13.69
CA LEU A 194 5.18 -1.96 12.44
C LEU A 194 6.18 -0.94 11.88
N LEU A 195 6.63 0.00 12.71
CA LEU A 195 7.60 1.03 12.34
C LEU A 195 8.94 0.42 11.87
N SER A 196 9.42 -0.64 12.52
CA SER A 196 10.64 -1.35 12.12
C SER A 196 10.48 -2.00 10.74
N ILE A 197 9.34 -2.63 10.48
CA ILE A 197 9.03 -3.26 9.19
C ILE A 197 8.83 -2.21 8.09
N SER A 198 8.31 -1.02 8.41
CA SER A 198 8.21 0.12 7.50
C SER A 198 9.55 0.57 6.92
N ALA A 199 10.69 0.22 7.54
CA ALA A 199 12.00 0.45 6.95
C ALA A 199 12.16 -0.28 5.60
N VAL A 200 11.53 -1.46 5.44
CA VAL A 200 11.69 -2.32 4.25
C VAL A 200 10.41 -2.52 3.43
N CYS A 201 9.24 -2.01 3.86
CA CYS A 201 7.97 -2.18 3.13
C CYS A 201 7.37 -0.86 2.56
N GLY A 202 6.13 -0.91 2.04
CA GLY A 202 5.51 0.20 1.30
C GLY A 202 4.82 1.26 2.16
N VAL A 203 4.43 0.92 3.39
CA VAL A 203 3.66 1.81 4.27
C VAL A 203 4.34 2.02 5.62
N GLY A 204 3.96 3.12 6.28
CA GLY A 204 4.37 3.41 7.65
C GLY A 204 3.45 2.72 8.65
N VAL A 205 2.98 3.49 9.65
CA VAL A 205 2.02 3.02 10.65
C VAL A 205 0.62 3.16 10.07
N ASP A 206 -0.12 2.07 9.93
CA ASP A 206 -1.41 2.08 9.25
C ASP A 206 -2.54 1.41 10.05
N THR A 207 -3.71 2.05 10.03
CA THR A 207 -4.91 1.72 10.85
C THR A 207 -4.65 1.36 12.30
N VAL A 208 -3.73 2.05 12.97
CA VAL A 208 -3.42 1.69 14.37
C VAL A 208 -4.33 2.41 15.36
N PRO A 209 -5.12 1.70 16.17
CA PRO A 209 -5.96 2.29 17.19
C PRO A 209 -5.13 2.70 18.41
N LEU A 210 -5.38 3.91 18.90
CA LEU A 210 -4.72 4.55 20.03
C LEU A 210 -5.76 4.93 21.09
N PRO A 211 -5.38 5.05 22.37
CA PRO A 211 -6.32 5.49 23.39
C PRO A 211 -6.75 6.93 23.14
N GLY A 212 -7.99 7.27 23.50
CA GLY A 212 -8.57 8.58 23.22
C GLY A 212 -7.89 9.74 23.94
N ASN A 213 -7.12 9.45 24.99
CA ASN A 213 -6.34 10.42 25.76
C ASN A 213 -4.88 10.54 25.28
N VAL A 214 -4.51 9.95 24.13
CA VAL A 214 -3.17 10.11 23.56
C VAL A 214 -2.84 11.59 23.40
N SER A 215 -1.68 12.01 23.91
CA SER A 215 -1.29 13.41 23.90
C SER A 215 -0.79 13.86 22.53
N THR A 216 -0.92 15.16 22.23
CA THR A 216 -0.32 15.74 21.02
C THR A 216 1.19 15.52 20.96
N GLN A 217 1.88 15.52 22.11
CA GLN A 217 3.32 15.29 22.17
C GLN A 217 3.70 13.86 21.79
N GLU A 218 2.92 12.86 22.21
CA GLU A 218 3.14 11.46 21.82
C GLU A 218 2.91 11.26 20.32
N LEU A 219 1.83 11.84 19.77
CA LEU A 219 1.56 11.82 18.33
C LEU A 219 2.68 12.51 17.54
N GLN A 220 3.16 13.67 18.00
CA GLN A 220 4.28 14.37 17.38
C GLN A 220 5.54 13.50 17.37
N SER A 221 5.82 12.78 18.46
CA SER A 221 6.97 11.88 18.56
C SER A 221 6.87 10.73 17.55
N LEU A 222 5.70 10.10 17.46
CA LEU A 222 5.43 9.06 16.46
C LEU A 222 5.63 9.59 15.02
N TYR A 223 5.10 10.77 14.72
CA TYR A 223 5.24 11.37 13.38
C TYR A 223 6.68 11.73 13.05
N LEU A 224 7.48 12.16 14.04
CA LEU A 224 8.91 12.39 13.88
C LEU A 224 9.65 11.09 13.56
N ASP A 225 9.32 9.98 14.21
CA ASP A 225 9.94 8.68 13.94
C ASP A 225 9.60 8.17 12.52
N VAL A 226 8.33 8.25 12.12
CA VAL A 226 7.90 7.91 10.75
C VAL A 226 8.58 8.82 9.74
N GLY A 227 8.63 10.13 10.01
CA GLY A 227 9.30 11.12 9.15
C GLY A 227 10.81 10.90 9.05
N ALA A 228 11.47 10.48 10.12
CA ALA A 228 12.90 10.17 10.14
C ALA A 228 13.21 8.94 9.27
N LEU A 229 12.41 7.87 9.37
CA LEU A 229 12.55 6.70 8.48
C LEU A 229 12.29 7.06 7.02
N ALA A 230 11.21 7.79 6.75
CA ALA A 230 10.87 8.28 5.41
C ALA A 230 12.03 9.08 4.81
N HIS A 231 12.60 10.01 5.59
CA HIS A 231 13.75 10.82 5.18
C HIS A 231 15.00 9.97 4.95
N ARG A 232 15.35 9.08 5.88
CA ARG A 232 16.57 8.27 5.83
C ARG A 232 16.65 7.37 4.61
N TYR A 233 15.50 6.81 4.22
CA TYR A 233 15.40 5.85 3.13
C TYR A 233 14.84 6.46 1.84
N ASN A 234 14.55 7.77 1.81
CA ASN A 234 13.91 8.45 0.69
C ASN A 234 12.61 7.74 0.25
N LYS A 235 11.77 7.42 1.24
CA LYS A 235 10.50 6.71 1.07
C LYS A 235 9.35 7.61 1.44
N SER A 236 8.20 7.38 0.80
CA SER A 236 6.93 7.94 1.23
C SER A 236 6.31 6.99 2.25
N LEU A 237 6.24 7.38 3.53
CA LEU A 237 5.56 6.61 4.57
C LEU A 237 4.34 7.38 5.07
N SER A 238 3.22 6.66 5.23
CA SER A 238 2.00 7.17 5.86
C SER A 238 2.01 6.93 7.36
N CYS A 239 1.24 7.73 8.11
CA CYS A 239 0.92 7.45 9.51
C CYS A 239 -0.58 7.65 9.72
N ARG A 240 -1.35 6.57 9.71
CA ARG A 240 -2.80 6.54 9.98
C ARG A 240 -3.05 5.87 11.32
N VAL A 241 -3.46 6.67 12.29
CA VAL A 241 -3.80 6.23 13.65
C VAL A 241 -5.23 6.65 14.00
N PHE A 242 -5.87 5.90 14.89
CA PHE A 242 -7.24 6.16 15.35
C PHE A 242 -7.28 6.41 16.86
N PRO A 243 -7.18 7.66 17.33
CA PRO A 243 -7.48 7.99 18.72
C PRO A 243 -8.96 7.72 19.04
N LEU A 244 -9.23 6.74 19.90
CA LEU A 244 -10.60 6.31 20.24
C LEU A 244 -11.08 6.92 21.56
N VAL A 245 -11.90 7.96 21.46
CA VAL A 245 -12.43 8.70 22.63
C VAL A 245 -13.11 7.76 23.63
N GLY A 246 -12.73 7.88 24.90
CA GLY A 246 -13.30 7.06 25.98
C GLY A 246 -12.76 5.63 26.07
N LYS A 247 -11.79 5.27 25.21
CA LYS A 247 -11.13 3.96 25.24
C LYS A 247 -9.68 4.05 25.71
N GLN A 248 -9.22 2.96 26.31
CA GLN A 248 -7.91 2.78 26.91
C GLN A 248 -7.11 1.67 26.21
N VAL A 249 -5.81 1.65 26.46
CA VAL A 249 -4.88 0.61 25.97
C VAL A 249 -5.39 -0.79 26.38
N GLY A 250 -5.36 -1.73 25.44
CA GLY A 250 -5.80 -3.12 25.65
C GLY A 250 -7.32 -3.34 25.56
N GLU A 251 -8.13 -2.29 25.44
CA GLU A 251 -9.53 -2.43 25.05
C GLU A 251 -9.67 -2.74 23.56
N TRP A 252 -10.81 -3.29 23.18
CA TRP A 252 -11.16 -3.54 21.78
C TRP A 252 -11.68 -2.28 21.10
N THR A 253 -11.30 -2.09 19.83
CA THR A 253 -11.91 -1.12 18.93
C THR A 253 -13.40 -1.44 18.73
N PRO A 254 -14.26 -0.45 18.44
CA PRO A 254 -15.68 -0.65 18.16
C PRO A 254 -15.95 -0.70 16.64
N PHE A 255 -15.35 -1.65 15.93
CA PHE A 255 -15.46 -1.79 14.46
C PHE A 255 -16.31 -2.98 14.03
N GLU A 256 -17.13 -3.55 14.91
CA GLU A 256 -17.96 -4.72 14.64
C GLU A 256 -18.91 -4.55 13.44
N ASP A 257 -19.43 -3.34 13.25
CA ASP A 257 -20.37 -3.00 12.17
C ASP A 257 -19.66 -2.51 10.88
N SER A 258 -18.32 -2.49 10.86
CA SER A 258 -17.56 -2.02 9.71
C SER A 258 -17.44 -3.11 8.64
N PRO A 259 -17.83 -2.84 7.37
CA PRO A 259 -17.64 -3.79 6.28
C PRO A 259 -16.19 -3.86 5.77
N HIS A 260 -15.28 -3.04 6.32
CA HIS A 260 -13.91 -2.90 5.84
C HIS A 260 -12.85 -3.05 6.93
N MET A 261 -13.25 -3.02 8.20
CA MET A 261 -12.33 -3.03 9.33
C MET A 261 -12.71 -4.12 10.32
N MET A 262 -11.70 -4.71 10.93
CA MET A 262 -11.81 -5.71 11.98
C MET A 262 -11.44 -5.12 13.33
N ASN A 263 -11.95 -5.76 14.38
CA ASN A 263 -11.61 -5.38 15.73
C ASN A 263 -10.16 -5.73 16.08
N ALA A 264 -9.46 -4.80 16.70
CA ALA A 264 -8.11 -4.98 17.22
C ALA A 264 -7.98 -4.38 18.62
N LYS A 265 -6.90 -4.70 19.33
CA LYS A 265 -6.56 -4.07 20.61
C LYS A 265 -5.98 -2.68 20.39
N ILE A 266 -6.41 -1.76 21.24
CA ILE A 266 -5.86 -0.41 21.32
C ILE A 266 -4.42 -0.48 21.82
N MET A 267 -3.51 0.06 21.02
CA MET A 267 -2.07 0.03 21.29
C MET A 267 -1.59 1.26 22.08
N SER A 268 -0.54 1.07 22.86
CA SER A 268 0.18 2.17 23.52
C SER A 268 1.28 2.71 22.62
N LEU A 269 1.50 4.03 22.63
CA LEU A 269 2.71 4.66 22.11
C LEU A 269 3.83 4.74 23.16
N SER A 270 3.49 4.66 24.44
CA SER A 270 4.45 4.71 25.52
C SER A 270 4.96 3.30 25.83
N SER A 271 6.28 3.14 25.88
CA SER A 271 6.93 1.91 26.32
C SER A 271 6.96 1.77 27.84
N ARG A 272 6.05 2.44 28.57
CA ARG A 272 6.02 2.29 30.03
C ARG A 272 5.35 0.95 30.37
N PRO A 273 6.01 0.12 31.18
CA PRO A 273 5.43 -1.14 31.67
C PRO A 273 4.16 -0.89 32.49
#